data_AF-A0A968UKS1-F1
#
_entry.id   AF-A0A968UKS1-F1
#
_cell.length_a   1.000
_cell.length_b   1.000
_cell.length_c   1.000
_cell.angle_alpha   90.00
_cell.angle_beta   90.00
_cell.angle_gamma   90.00
#
_symmetry.space_group_name_H-M   'P 1'
#
loop_
_entity.id
_entity.type
_entity.pdbx_description
1 polymer ?
#
loop_
_entity_poly.entity_id
_entity_poly.type
_entity_poly.pdbx_seq_one_letter_code
_entity_poly.pdbx_strand_id
1 'polypeptide(L)' 'MLDYAFDKPDYPRINLSVYEDNVPAIKLYEKLGFRKIKIQNDETNGRSEYVMTLTKEEWESD' A
#
# COMPACT_ATOMS: atom_id res chain seq x y z
N MET A 1 6.96 -10.07 -6.57
CA MET A 1 6.54 -8.81 -7.26
C MET A 1 7.00 -7.59 -6.49
N LEU A 2 6.90 -7.58 -5.14
CA LEU A 2 7.49 -6.54 -4.30
C LEU A 2 9.03 -6.52 -4.37
N ASP A 3 9.68 -7.69 -4.39
CA ASP A 3 11.14 -7.79 -4.60
C ASP A 3 11.58 -7.07 -5.87
N TYR A 4 10.90 -7.36 -6.99
CA TYR A 4 11.16 -6.68 -8.27
C TYR A 4 10.90 -5.16 -8.22
N ALA A 5 9.95 -4.71 -7.40
CA ALA A 5 9.67 -3.28 -7.26
C ALA A 5 10.75 -2.55 -6.45
N PHE A 6 11.33 -3.20 -5.42
CA PHE A 6 12.40 -2.64 -4.58
C PHE A 6 13.82 -2.92 -5.08
N ASP A 7 14.01 -3.88 -6.00
CA ASP A 7 15.28 -4.16 -6.69
C ASP A 7 15.70 -3.01 -7.62
N LYS A 8 14.75 -2.16 -8.03
CA LYS A 8 15.08 -0.94 -8.75
C LYS A 8 15.47 0.16 -7.76
N PRO A 9 16.70 0.70 -7.84
CA PRO A 9 17.25 1.63 -6.85
C PRO A 9 16.43 2.93 -6.67
N ASP A 10 15.55 3.27 -7.61
CA ASP A 10 14.82 4.54 -7.62
C ASP A 10 13.44 4.55 -6.93
N TYR A 11 12.97 3.43 -6.37
CA TYR A 11 11.67 3.38 -5.69
C TYR A 11 11.84 3.14 -4.18
N PRO A 12 12.14 4.19 -3.38
CA PRO A 12 12.29 4.06 -1.93
C PRO A 12 10.97 3.76 -1.20
N ARG A 13 9.83 3.85 -1.90
CA ARG A 13 8.49 3.69 -1.35
C ARG A 13 7.51 3.19 -2.41
N ILE A 14 6.62 2.30 -1.99
CA ILE A 14 5.45 1.86 -2.75
C ILE A 14 4.20 2.39 -2.05
N ASN A 15 3.33 3.04 -2.82
CA ASN A 15 1.99 3.43 -2.37
C ASN A 15 0.94 2.64 -3.15
N LEU A 16 -0.15 2.27 -2.48
CA LEU A 16 -1.34 1.69 -3.10
C LEU A 16 -2.60 2.30 -2.50
N SER A 17 -3.69 2.27 -3.27
CA SER A 17 -5.03 2.58 -2.78
C SER A 17 -5.88 1.30 -2.75
N VAL A 18 -6.72 1.17 -1.73
CA VAL A 18 -7.65 0.04 -1.59
C VAL A 18 -8.97 0.53 -1.00
N TYR A 19 -10.10 0.16 -1.63
CA TYR A 19 -11.42 0.49 -1.10
C TYR A 19 -11.58 0.00 0.34
N GLU A 20 -12.20 0.81 1.20
CA GLU A 20 -12.34 0.51 2.64
C GLU A 20 -13.11 -0.80 2.90
N ASP A 21 -14.01 -1.18 1.99
CA ASP A 21 -14.81 -2.40 2.08
C ASP A 21 -14.07 -3.65 1.58
N ASN A 22 -12.89 -3.52 0.96
CA ASN A 22 -12.07 -4.64 0.52
C ASN A 22 -11.20 -5.18 1.67
N VAL A 23 -11.88 -5.66 2.72
CA VAL A 23 -11.28 -6.20 3.95
C VAL A 23 -10.23 -7.29 3.67
N PRO A 24 -10.43 -8.24 2.72
CA PRO A 24 -9.42 -9.26 2.43
C PRO A 24 -8.10 -8.65 1.91
N ALA A 25 -8.18 -7.68 0.99
CA ALA A 25 -6.98 -7.03 0.45
C ALA A 25 -6.27 -6.19 1.52
N ILE A 26 -7.02 -5.44 2.33
CA ILE A 26 -6.45 -4.66 3.45
C ILE A 26 -5.63 -5.55 4.37
N LYS A 27 -6.19 -6.68 4.81
CA LYS A 27 -5.49 -7.63 5.69
C LYS A 27 -4.25 -8.24 5.03
N LEU A 28 -4.30 -8.48 3.72
CA LEU A 28 -3.13 -8.96 2.98
C LEU A 28 -2.02 -7.90 2.98
N TYR A 29 -2.36 -6.64 2.67
CA TYR A 29 -1.38 -5.56 2.64
C TYR A 29 -0.78 -5.27 4.02
N GLU A 30 -1.60 -5.27 5.07
CA GLU A 30 -1.12 -5.14 6.46
C GLU A 30 -0.14 -6.27 6.82
N LYS A 31 -0.41 -7.51 6.39
CA LYS A 31 0.51 -8.65 6.58
C LYS A 31 1.81 -8.54 5.79
N LEU A 32 1.81 -7.79 4.68
CA LEU A 32 2.98 -7.51 3.86
C LEU A 32 3.76 -6.26 4.34
N GLY A 33 3.40 -5.70 5.49
CA GLY A 33 4.06 -4.53 6.08
C GLY A 33 3.52 -3.17 5.65
N PHE A 34 2.53 -3.12 4.74
CA PHE A 34 1.93 -1.84 4.35
C PHE A 34 1.14 -1.22 5.50
N ARG A 35 1.34 0.09 5.72
CA ARG A 35 0.61 0.87 6.71
C ARG A 35 -0.30 1.91 6.07
N LYS A 36 -1.50 2.10 6.63
CA LYS A 36 -2.46 3.14 6.20
C LYS A 36 -1.90 4.52 6.54
N ILE A 37 -1.94 5.45 5.60
CA ILE A 37 -1.45 6.83 5.79
C ILE A 37 -2.54 7.89 5.65
N LYS A 38 -3.60 7.63 4.89
CA LYS A 38 -4.76 8.52 4.76
C LYS A 38 -5.96 7.77 4.19
N ILE A 39 -7.12 8.39 4.29
CA ILE A 39 -8.33 8.05 3.54
C ILE A 39 -8.48 9.08 2.42
N GLN A 40 -8.92 8.63 1.25
CA GLN A 40 -9.30 9.48 0.12
C GLN A 40 -10.61 8.98 -0.48
N ASN A 41 -11.31 9.83 -1.23
CA ASN A 41 -12.45 9.38 -2.03
C ASN A 41 -12.00 9.21 -3.48
N ASP A 42 -12.37 8.09 -4.09
CA ASP A 42 -12.21 7.85 -5.53
C ASP A 42 -13.03 8.91 -6.30
N GLU A 43 -12.36 9.70 -7.13
CA GLU A 43 -12.98 10.79 -7.90
C GLU A 43 -14.02 10.30 -8.90
N THR A 44 -14.00 9.01 -9.25
CA THR A 44 -14.87 8.40 -10.26
C THR A 44 -16.23 7.99 -9.71
N ASN A 45 -16.27 7.52 -8.46
CA ASN A 45 -17.46 6.91 -7.86
C ASN A 45 -17.74 7.37 -6.41
N GLY A 46 -16.89 8.21 -5.83
CA GLY A 46 -17.03 8.76 -4.48
C GLY A 46 -16.75 7.77 -3.35
N ARG A 47 -16.32 6.54 -3.64
CA ARG A 47 -16.06 5.52 -2.62
C ARG A 47 -14.76 5.83 -1.88
N SER A 48 -14.75 5.57 -0.58
CA SER A 48 -13.58 5.79 0.26
C SER A 48 -12.54 4.67 0.06
N GLU A 49 -11.28 5.09 -0.02
CA GLU A 49 -10.10 4.25 -0.16
C GLU A 49 -9.09 4.56 0.94
N TYR A 50 -8.47 3.53 1.49
CA TYR A 50 -7.23 3.68 2.22
C TYR A 50 -6.07 3.83 1.24
N VAL A 51 -5.25 4.86 1.45
CA VAL A 51 -3.90 4.90 0.88
C VAL A 51 -2.96 4.25 1.87
N MET A 52 -2.23 3.24 1.41
CA MET A 52 -1.26 2.48 2.19
C MET A 52 0.15 2.63 1.59
N THR A 53 1.16 2.59 2.46
CA THR A 53 2.58 2.74 2.08
C THR A 53 3.44 1.61 2.64
N LEU A 54 4.50 1.26 1.93
CA LEU A 54 5.62 0.45 2.40
C LEU A 54 6.92 1.06 1.89
N THR A 55 7.88 1.34 2.76
CA THR A 55 9.23 1.80 2.35
C THR A 55 10.17 0.63 2.12
N LYS A 56 11.24 0.88 1.36
CA LYS A 56 12.29 -0.12 1.15
C LYS A 56 12.97 -0.53 2.46
N GLU A 57 13.20 0.44 3.36
CA GLU A 57 13.76 0.19 4.70
C GLU A 57 12.84 -0.71 5.55
N GLU A 58 11.53 -0.45 5.52
CA GLU A 58 10.52 -1.27 6.22
C GLU A 58 10.49 -2.69 5.64
N TRP A 59 10.66 -2.85 4.32
CA TRP A 59 10.70 -4.15 3.64
C TRP A 59 11.97 -4.97 3.92
N GLU A 60 13.13 -4.31 3.99
CA GLU A 60 14.43 -4.97 4.24
C GLU A 60 14.65 -5.33 5.73
N SER A 61 13.76 -4.88 6.62
CA SER A 61 13.86 -5.10 8.07
C SER A 61 13.06 -6.30 8.59
N ASP A 62 12.30 -6.98 7.73
CA ASP A 62 11.53 -8.22 7.99
C ASP A 62 12.30 -9.47 7.50
#